data_AF-A0A3D3A3W4-F1
#
_entry.id   AF-A0A3D3A3W4-F1
#
_cell.length_a   1.000
_cell.length_b   1.000
_cell.length_c   1.000
_cell.angle_alpha   90.00
_cell.angle_beta   90.00
_cell.angle_gamma   90.00
#
_symmetry.space_group_name_H-M   'P 1'
#
loop_
_entity.id
_entity.type
_entity.pdbx_description
1 polymer ?
#
loop_
_entity_poly.entity_id
_entity_poly.type
_entity_poly.pdbx_seq_one_letter_code
_entity_poly.pdbx_strand_id
1 'polypeptide(L)'
;MNIAKHITLASMALLVLGGWMGCKPELQGELGEPFNKLEGMIGVWEMGSFSQTDLQSPLTEVRDLSEVYIDGMVTPLQIILNEDFTYSVSIEKGRNYFGDGGRWSLDDEERPTFLILATENADGMPLDTLQYNLGAVVRPHDNLLDIVYDRPCDGSPVLAYTFSFNRQ
;
A
#
# COMPACT_ATOMS: atom_id res chain seq x y z
N MET A 1 -43.99 -3.42 61.94
CA MET A 1 -43.05 -2.35 61.55
C MET A 1 -42.11 -2.88 60.47
N ASN A 2 -42.39 -2.50 59.21
CA ASN A 2 -41.51 -2.45 58.02
C ASN A 2 -40.76 -3.69 57.48
N ILE A 3 -41.48 -4.78 57.16
CA ILE A 3 -40.96 -5.86 56.28
C ILE A 3 -40.63 -5.33 54.86
N ALA A 4 -41.36 -4.33 54.37
CA ALA A 4 -41.13 -3.70 53.07
C ALA A 4 -39.78 -2.95 52.96
N LYS A 5 -39.23 -2.43 54.08
CA LYS A 5 -37.90 -1.79 54.10
C LYS A 5 -36.75 -2.79 54.02
N HIS A 6 -36.94 -4.01 54.52
CA HIS A 6 -35.91 -5.05 54.49
C HIS A 6 -35.78 -5.69 53.10
N ILE A 7 -36.89 -5.81 52.36
CA ILE A 7 -36.91 -6.35 50.99
C ILE A 7 -36.29 -5.36 49.99
N THR A 8 -36.52 -4.05 50.17
CA THR A 8 -35.90 -2.98 49.36
C THR A 8 -34.40 -2.81 49.63
N LEU A 9 -33.92 -3.00 50.87
CA LEU A 9 -32.48 -3.00 51.16
C LEU A 9 -31.75 -4.22 50.57
N ALA A 10 -32.36 -5.41 50.62
CA ALA A 10 -31.74 -6.63 50.12
C ALA A 10 -31.64 -6.67 48.59
N SER A 11 -32.60 -6.09 47.88
CA SER A 11 -32.59 -6.00 46.42
C SER A 11 -31.58 -4.97 45.89
N MET A 12 -31.32 -3.88 46.64
CA MET A 12 -30.30 -2.89 46.30
C MET A 12 -28.88 -3.39 46.55
N ALA A 13 -28.67 -4.28 47.54
CA ALA A 13 -27.39 -4.92 47.80
C ALA A 13 -26.97 -5.94 46.70
N LEU A 14 -27.94 -6.62 46.08
CA LEU A 14 -27.67 -7.61 45.03
C LEU A 14 -27.28 -6.97 43.69
N LEU A 15 -27.81 -5.78 43.38
CA LEU A 15 -27.51 -5.03 42.15
C LEU A 15 -26.12 -4.39 42.16
N VAL A 16 -25.60 -4.02 43.33
CA VAL A 16 -24.25 -3.44 43.46
C VAL A 16 -23.15 -4.50 43.27
N LEU A 17 -23.41 -5.75 43.64
CA LEU A 17 -22.43 -6.84 43.52
C LEU A 17 -22.28 -7.39 42.09
N GLY A 18 -23.24 -7.14 41.20
CA GLY A 18 -23.20 -7.59 39.80
C GLY A 18 -22.40 -6.69 38.85
N GLY A 19 -22.12 -5.45 39.25
CA GLY A 19 -21.49 -4.44 38.37
C GLY A 19 -19.99 -4.61 38.14
N TRP A 20 -19.29 -5.40 38.96
CA TRP A 20 -17.82 -5.55 38.88
C TRP A 20 -17.36 -6.82 38.17
N MET A 21 -18.24 -7.78 37.90
CA MET A 21 -17.89 -9.00 37.16
C MET A 21 -18.11 -8.88 35.64
N GLY A 22 -18.65 -7.74 35.17
CA GLY A 22 -18.95 -7.49 33.75
C GLY A 22 -17.89 -6.72 32.97
N CYS A 23 -16.78 -6.32 33.59
CA CYS A 23 -15.68 -5.68 32.86
C CYS A 23 -14.98 -6.74 32.02
N LYS A 24 -15.15 -6.66 30.68
CA LYS A 24 -14.31 -7.38 29.72
C LYS A 24 -12.85 -7.13 30.14
N PRO A 25 -12.03 -8.18 30.36
CA PRO A 25 -10.63 -7.98 30.70
C PRO A 25 -10.03 -7.08 29.62
N GLU A 26 -9.36 -6.00 30.04
CA GLU A 26 -8.62 -5.17 29.12
C GLU A 26 -7.64 -6.07 28.37
N LEU A 27 -7.49 -5.82 27.07
CA LEU A 27 -6.59 -6.59 26.21
C LEU A 27 -5.16 -6.38 26.73
N GLN A 28 -4.70 -7.30 27.57
CA GLN A 28 -3.33 -7.36 28.05
C GLN A 28 -2.53 -8.14 27.01
N GLY A 29 -2.01 -7.40 26.04
CA GLY A 29 -1.06 -7.88 25.05
C GLY A 29 -0.34 -6.67 24.50
N GLU A 30 0.98 -6.74 24.43
CA GLU A 30 1.74 -5.74 23.68
C GLU A 30 1.43 -5.96 22.20
N LEU A 31 0.93 -4.91 21.55
CA LEU A 31 0.95 -4.83 20.11
C LEU A 31 2.44 -4.81 19.76
N GLY A 32 2.98 -5.92 19.25
CA GLY A 32 4.40 -6.05 18.97
C GLY A 32 4.94 -4.91 18.08
N GLU A 33 6.26 -4.87 17.90
CA GLU A 33 6.90 -3.80 17.15
C GLU A 33 6.28 -3.63 15.74
N PRO A 34 6.01 -2.39 15.31
CA PRO A 34 5.52 -2.14 13.96
C PRO A 34 6.54 -2.67 12.94
N PHE A 35 6.06 -3.33 11.90
CA PHE A 35 6.92 -3.83 10.83
C PHE A 35 7.59 -2.67 10.08
N ASN A 36 8.80 -2.93 9.56
CA ASN A 36 9.51 -1.98 8.72
C ASN A 36 8.88 -1.96 7.31
N LYS A 37 8.42 -0.79 6.88
CA LYS A 37 7.74 -0.62 5.59
C LYS A 37 8.72 -0.59 4.41
N LEU A 38 9.97 -0.15 4.63
CA LEU A 38 11.03 -0.23 3.63
C LEU A 38 11.36 -1.70 3.31
N GLU A 39 11.46 -2.54 4.34
CA GLU A 39 11.69 -3.98 4.19
C GLU A 39 10.58 -4.65 3.36
N GLY A 40 9.34 -4.17 3.51
CA GLY A 40 8.22 -4.61 2.67
C GLY A 40 8.39 -4.30 1.18
N MET A 41 9.07 -3.22 0.82
CA MET A 41 9.24 -2.80 -0.58
C MET A 41 10.40 -3.51 -1.28
N ILE A 42 11.42 -3.93 -0.53
CA ILE A 42 12.61 -4.59 -1.09
C ILE A 42 12.23 -5.91 -1.77
N GLY A 43 12.76 -6.14 -2.96
CA GLY A 43 12.55 -7.37 -3.71
C GLY A 43 12.46 -7.17 -5.22
N VAL A 44 12.15 -8.28 -5.90
CA VAL A 44 11.87 -8.32 -7.34
C VAL A 44 10.35 -8.36 -7.53
N TRP A 45 9.85 -7.38 -8.28
CA TRP A 45 8.43 -7.17 -8.53
C TRP A 45 8.17 -7.32 -10.01
N GLU A 46 7.41 -8.35 -10.40
CA GLU A 46 7.03 -8.60 -11.79
C GLU A 46 5.57 -8.22 -12.02
N MET A 47 5.31 -7.49 -13.10
CA MET A 47 3.98 -6.99 -13.36
C MET A 47 2.98 -8.12 -13.65
N GLY A 48 1.93 -8.16 -12.83
CA GLY A 48 0.81 -9.09 -12.97
C GLY A 48 -0.38 -8.50 -13.73
N SER A 49 -0.60 -7.19 -13.65
CA SER A 49 -1.64 -6.52 -14.42
C SER A 49 -1.36 -5.04 -14.62
N PHE A 50 -2.01 -4.47 -15.65
CA PHE A 50 -1.99 -3.05 -15.94
C PHE A 50 -3.39 -2.56 -16.27
N SER A 51 -3.85 -1.51 -15.61
CA SER A 51 -5.17 -0.93 -15.87
C SER A 51 -5.15 0.60 -15.93
N GLN A 52 -6.13 1.15 -16.62
CA GLN A 52 -6.37 2.58 -16.71
C GLN A 52 -7.75 2.89 -16.14
N THR A 53 -7.81 3.88 -15.25
CA THR A 53 -9.05 4.41 -14.67
C THR A 53 -9.33 5.81 -15.21
N ASP A 54 -10.56 6.06 -15.65
CA ASP A 54 -11.06 7.39 -15.97
C ASP A 54 -11.62 8.05 -14.71
N LEU A 55 -10.94 9.09 -14.23
CA LEU A 55 -11.28 9.80 -13.00
C LEU A 55 -12.34 10.89 -13.22
N GLN A 56 -12.63 11.26 -14.47
CA GLN A 56 -13.67 12.23 -14.80
C GLN A 56 -15.03 11.56 -15.05
N SER A 57 -15.04 10.25 -15.32
CA SER A 57 -16.28 9.49 -15.39
C SER A 57 -16.95 9.40 -14.02
N PRO A 58 -18.26 9.72 -13.91
CA PRO A 58 -18.99 9.61 -12.64
C PRO A 58 -19.12 8.16 -12.14
N LEU A 59 -18.89 7.17 -13.02
CA LEU A 59 -18.87 5.75 -12.66
C LEU A 59 -17.45 5.22 -12.41
N THR A 60 -16.42 6.05 -12.62
CA THR A 60 -15.01 5.68 -12.49
C THR A 60 -14.69 4.42 -13.30
N GLU A 61 -14.84 4.52 -14.63
CA GLU A 61 -14.62 3.38 -15.53
C GLU A 61 -13.17 2.91 -15.47
N VAL A 62 -12.98 1.59 -15.27
CA VAL A 62 -11.68 0.93 -15.28
C VAL A 62 -11.56 0.06 -16.53
N ARG A 63 -10.44 0.19 -17.24
CA ARG A 63 -10.09 -0.65 -18.38
C ARG A 63 -8.84 -1.44 -18.08
N ASP A 64 -8.95 -2.75 -18.20
CA ASP A 64 -7.79 -3.65 -18.19
C ASP A 64 -7.04 -3.52 -19.53
N LEU A 65 -5.75 -3.26 -19.45
CA LEU A 65 -4.83 -3.10 -20.57
C LEU A 65 -3.59 -3.99 -20.40
N SER A 66 -3.70 -5.06 -19.61
CA SER A 66 -2.59 -5.98 -19.29
C SER A 66 -1.93 -6.55 -20.55
N GLU A 67 -2.68 -6.77 -21.63
CA GLU A 67 -2.18 -7.25 -22.93
C GLU A 67 -1.08 -6.36 -23.56
N VAL A 68 -1.01 -5.08 -23.16
CA VAL A 68 0.01 -4.14 -23.62
C VAL A 68 1.40 -4.55 -23.14
N TYR A 69 1.48 -5.27 -22.02
CA TYR A 69 2.74 -5.67 -21.40
C TYR A 69 2.89 -7.18 -21.21
N ILE A 70 1.78 -7.92 -21.08
CA ILE A 70 1.75 -9.34 -20.75
C ILE A 70 1.10 -10.09 -21.92
N ASP A 71 1.92 -10.75 -22.73
CA ASP A 71 1.46 -11.58 -23.86
C ASP A 71 1.84 -13.06 -23.73
N GLY A 72 2.52 -13.44 -22.64
CA GLY A 72 2.99 -14.79 -22.39
C GLY A 72 4.19 -15.23 -23.25
N MET A 73 4.78 -14.32 -24.03
CA MET A 73 5.92 -14.61 -24.91
C MET A 73 7.23 -14.03 -24.38
N VAL A 74 7.18 -12.83 -23.78
CA VAL A 74 8.33 -12.15 -23.18
C VAL A 74 8.15 -11.97 -21.68
N THR A 75 9.23 -11.68 -20.98
CA THR A 75 9.18 -11.38 -19.54
C THR A 75 8.38 -10.08 -19.33
N PRO A 76 7.36 -10.06 -18.47
CA PRO A 76 6.67 -8.82 -18.10
C PRO A 76 7.63 -7.80 -17.49
N LEU A 77 7.17 -6.54 -17.38
CA LEU A 77 7.94 -5.48 -16.73
C LEU A 77 8.32 -5.92 -15.31
N GLN A 78 9.60 -5.82 -14.98
CA GLN A 78 10.13 -6.08 -13.64
C GLN A 78 10.76 -4.82 -13.05
N ILE A 79 10.52 -4.58 -11.76
CA ILE A 79 11.19 -3.56 -10.95
C ILE A 79 11.93 -4.28 -9.82
N ILE A 80 13.21 -3.98 -9.64
CA ILE A 80 14.02 -4.48 -8.54
C ILE A 80 14.30 -3.32 -7.59
N LEU A 81 13.86 -3.44 -6.34
CA LEU A 81 14.14 -2.47 -5.27
C LEU A 81 15.14 -3.09 -4.30
N ASN A 82 16.37 -2.59 -4.28
CA ASN A 82 17.45 -3.15 -3.46
C ASN A 82 17.53 -2.50 -2.08
N GLU A 83 18.11 -3.22 -1.12
CA GLU A 83 18.35 -2.75 0.26
C GLU A 83 19.27 -1.53 0.35
N ASP A 84 20.14 -1.32 -0.64
CA ASP A 84 21.06 -0.17 -0.71
C ASP A 84 20.43 1.09 -1.34
N PHE A 85 19.10 1.06 -1.51
CA PHE A 85 18.27 2.09 -2.15
C PHE A 85 18.56 2.32 -3.64
N THR A 86 19.20 1.36 -4.31
CA THR A 86 19.27 1.34 -5.78
C THR A 86 18.06 0.59 -6.36
N TYR A 87 17.64 0.96 -7.56
CA TYR A 87 16.63 0.20 -8.29
C TYR A 87 17.01 0.05 -9.76
N SER A 88 16.44 -0.97 -10.39
CA SER A 88 16.52 -1.19 -11.82
C SER A 88 15.18 -1.65 -12.37
N VAL A 89 14.97 -1.38 -13.66
CA VAL A 89 13.76 -1.76 -14.38
C VAL A 89 14.16 -2.59 -15.59
N SER A 90 13.47 -3.69 -15.82
CA SER A 90 13.61 -4.51 -17.02
C SER A 90 12.26 -4.60 -17.73
N ILE A 91 12.23 -4.28 -19.01
CA ILE A 91 11.00 -4.26 -19.81
C ILE A 91 11.32 -4.62 -21.26
N GLU A 92 10.62 -5.61 -21.80
CA GLU A 92 10.74 -6.00 -23.21
C GLU A 92 9.58 -5.46 -24.06
N LYS A 93 8.42 -5.22 -23.44
CA LYS A 93 7.18 -4.83 -24.10
C LYS A 93 6.40 -3.80 -23.29
N GLY A 94 5.72 -2.90 -24.01
CA GLY A 94 4.94 -1.80 -23.43
C GLY A 94 5.77 -0.53 -23.29
N ARG A 95 5.25 0.46 -22.56
CA ARG A 95 5.93 1.73 -22.34
C ARG A 95 6.64 1.72 -20.99
N ASN A 96 7.91 2.09 -20.96
CA ASN A 96 8.60 2.32 -19.69
C ASN A 96 8.14 3.66 -19.10
N TYR A 97 7.54 3.61 -17.92
CA TYR A 97 7.16 4.79 -17.14
C TYR A 97 8.09 5.05 -15.96
N PHE A 98 8.99 4.12 -15.62
CA PHE A 98 9.76 4.09 -14.36
C PHE A 98 11.24 4.49 -14.52
N GLY A 99 11.69 4.77 -15.75
CA GLY A 99 13.11 4.91 -16.08
C GLY A 99 13.82 3.54 -16.11
N ASP A 100 15.11 3.54 -16.43
CA ASP A 100 15.88 2.28 -16.55
C ASP A 100 16.50 1.85 -15.21
N GLY A 101 16.68 2.80 -14.28
CA GLY A 101 17.21 2.58 -12.94
C GLY A 101 17.67 3.87 -12.25
N GLY A 102 18.22 3.72 -11.06
CA GLY A 102 18.75 4.82 -10.24
C GLY A 102 18.57 4.56 -8.76
N ARG A 103 18.10 5.56 -8.01
CA ARG A 103 17.82 5.47 -6.57
C ARG A 103 16.32 5.49 -6.28
N TRP A 104 15.89 4.69 -5.31
CA TRP A 104 14.49 4.69 -4.85
C TRP A 104 14.38 5.09 -3.38
N SER A 105 13.23 5.64 -3.02
CA SER A 105 12.91 5.99 -1.64
C SER A 105 11.40 6.10 -1.46
N LEU A 106 10.96 6.17 -0.20
CA LEU A 106 9.60 6.52 0.18
C LEU A 106 9.56 7.98 0.62
N ASP A 107 8.41 8.64 0.47
CA ASP A 107 8.21 9.99 1.00
C ASP A 107 8.26 10.05 2.53
N ASP A 108 7.74 9.02 3.19
CA ASP A 108 7.71 8.85 4.64
C ASP A 108 7.88 7.36 4.98
N GLU A 109 8.86 7.02 5.82
CA GLU A 109 9.14 5.62 6.18
C GLU A 109 8.11 5.03 7.15
N GLU A 110 7.43 5.87 7.95
CA GLU A 110 6.40 5.46 8.88
C GLU A 110 5.03 5.36 8.21
N ARG A 111 4.74 6.22 7.23
CA ARG A 111 3.44 6.32 6.55
C ARG A 111 3.59 6.61 5.05
N PRO A 112 4.16 5.67 4.28
CA PRO A 112 4.47 5.90 2.90
C PRO A 112 3.21 6.09 2.07
N THR A 113 3.19 7.16 1.30
CA THR A 113 2.14 7.47 0.33
C THR A 113 2.71 7.42 -1.09
N PHE A 114 4.00 7.74 -1.25
CA PHE A 114 4.65 7.82 -2.54
C PHE A 114 5.91 6.97 -2.62
N LEU A 115 6.07 6.32 -3.77
CA LEU A 115 7.35 5.81 -4.23
C LEU A 115 8.04 6.91 -5.04
N ILE A 116 9.28 7.25 -4.68
CA ILE A 116 10.10 8.25 -5.36
C ILE A 116 11.26 7.53 -6.04
N LEU A 117 11.39 7.72 -7.35
CA LEU A 117 12.46 7.17 -8.18
C LEU A 117 13.31 8.31 -8.74
N ALA A 118 14.52 8.50 -8.19
CA ALA A 118 15.53 9.38 -8.78
C ALA A 118 16.26 8.60 -9.87
N THR A 119 15.86 8.85 -11.13
CA THR A 119 16.41 8.17 -12.30
C THR A 119 17.82 8.64 -12.62
N GLU A 120 18.65 7.72 -13.07
CA GLU A 120 20.02 7.98 -13.49
C GLU A 120 20.24 7.44 -14.91
N ASN A 121 21.17 8.04 -15.64
CA ASN A 121 21.62 7.49 -16.92
C ASN A 121 22.66 6.38 -16.73
N ALA A 122 23.14 5.78 -17.82
CA ALA A 122 24.15 4.72 -17.79
C ALA A 122 25.49 5.13 -17.14
N ASP A 123 25.79 6.42 -17.07
CA ASP A 123 27.01 6.96 -16.44
C ASP A 123 26.80 7.33 -14.95
N GLY A 124 25.61 7.05 -14.39
CA GLY A 124 25.24 7.41 -13.01
C GLY A 124 24.93 8.89 -12.82
N MET A 125 24.68 9.65 -13.89
CA MET A 125 24.27 11.05 -13.80
C MET A 125 22.75 11.14 -13.57
N PRO A 126 22.28 11.98 -12.63
CA PRO A 126 20.85 12.20 -12.41
C PRO A 126 20.14 12.71 -13.65
N LEU A 127 18.94 12.18 -13.93
CA LEU A 127 18.09 12.59 -15.05
C LEU A 127 16.84 13.33 -14.56
N ASP A 128 15.94 12.60 -13.92
CA ASP A 128 14.64 13.09 -13.45
C ASP A 128 14.24 12.41 -12.14
N THR A 129 13.32 13.02 -11.40
CA THR A 129 12.71 12.43 -10.21
C THR A 129 11.25 12.12 -10.50
N LEU A 130 10.93 10.83 -10.52
CA LEU A 130 9.58 10.33 -10.75
C LEU A 130 8.91 10.03 -9.42
N GLN A 131 7.63 10.34 -9.30
CA GLN A 131 6.85 10.11 -8.08
C GLN A 131 5.56 9.40 -8.44
N TYR A 132 5.24 8.35 -7.68
CA TYR A 132 4.03 7.55 -7.88
C TYR A 132 3.31 7.34 -6.56
N ASN A 133 1.98 7.30 -6.60
CA ASN A 133 1.20 6.91 -5.44
C ASN A 133 1.36 5.40 -5.21
N LEU A 134 1.42 4.99 -3.94
CA LEU A 134 1.27 3.60 -3.55
C LEU A 134 -0.21 3.26 -3.39
N GLY A 135 -0.65 2.13 -3.96
CA GLY A 135 -2.02 1.65 -3.78
C GLY A 135 -2.29 1.16 -2.36
N ALA A 136 -1.27 0.60 -1.71
CA ALA A 136 -1.30 0.18 -0.31
C ALA A 136 0.11 0.14 0.29
N VAL A 137 0.19 0.14 1.63
CA VAL A 137 1.44 -0.16 2.34
C VAL A 137 1.76 -1.64 2.19
N VAL A 138 2.95 -1.95 1.68
CA VAL A 138 3.42 -3.32 1.48
C VAL A 138 4.15 -3.82 2.73
N ARG A 139 3.72 -4.96 3.27
CA ARG A 139 4.42 -5.68 4.35
C ARG A 139 5.44 -6.68 3.78
N PRO A 140 6.43 -7.11 4.56
CA PRO A 140 7.38 -8.15 4.14
C PRO A 140 6.75 -9.46 3.64
N HIS A 141 5.52 -9.78 4.07
CA HIS A 141 4.79 -10.98 3.65
C HIS A 141 3.71 -10.72 2.60
N ASP A 142 3.53 -9.46 2.17
CA ASP A 142 2.62 -9.14 1.08
C ASP A 142 3.29 -9.46 -0.27
N ASN A 143 2.51 -10.09 -1.15
CA ASN A 143 2.95 -10.51 -2.47
C ASN A 143 2.53 -9.54 -3.58
N LEU A 144 1.84 -8.46 -3.22
CA LEU A 144 1.31 -7.48 -4.17
C LEU A 144 1.88 -6.10 -3.86
N LEU A 145 2.34 -5.42 -4.91
CA LEU A 145 2.70 -4.02 -4.90
C LEU A 145 1.89 -3.32 -5.99
N ASP A 146 1.05 -2.38 -5.60
CA ASP A 146 0.31 -1.53 -6.54
C ASP A 146 0.96 -0.15 -6.60
N ILE A 147 1.32 0.26 -7.80
CA ILE A 147 1.83 1.61 -8.09
C ILE A 147 0.84 2.34 -8.97
N VAL A 148 0.40 3.52 -8.54
CA VAL A 148 -0.60 4.33 -9.25
C VAL A 148 0.03 5.63 -9.74
N TYR A 149 -0.07 5.85 -11.05
CA TYR A 149 0.40 7.05 -11.73
C TYR A 149 -0.77 7.90 -12.21
N ASP A 150 -0.99 9.04 -11.54
CA ASP A 150 -2.02 9.99 -11.94
C ASP A 150 -1.54 10.88 -13.09
N ARG A 151 -2.36 10.98 -14.12
CA ARG A 151 -2.12 11.82 -15.30
C ARG A 151 -3.00 13.06 -15.20
N PRO A 152 -2.43 14.22 -14.80
CA PRO A 152 -3.17 15.46 -14.76
C PRO A 152 -3.38 16.04 -16.17
N CYS A 153 -4.52 16.70 -16.35
CA CYS A 153 -4.78 17.68 -17.40
C CYS A 153 -5.15 18.99 -16.72
N ASP A 154 -4.47 20.09 -17.03
CA ASP A 154 -4.67 21.40 -16.39
C ASP A 154 -4.63 21.36 -14.84
N GLY A 155 -3.77 20.50 -14.28
CA GLY A 155 -3.58 20.34 -12.83
C GLY A 155 -4.60 19.46 -12.12
N SER A 156 -5.63 18.98 -12.80
CA SER A 156 -6.59 18.01 -12.24
C SER A 156 -6.30 16.60 -12.77
N PRO A 157 -6.28 15.56 -11.93
CA PRO A 157 -6.07 14.19 -12.38
C PRO A 157 -7.27 13.74 -13.23
N VAL A 158 -6.99 13.34 -14.48
CA VAL A 158 -8.02 12.91 -15.44
C VAL A 158 -7.99 11.41 -15.62
N LEU A 159 -6.79 10.81 -15.62
CA LEU A 159 -6.60 9.37 -15.73
C LEU A 159 -5.67 8.90 -14.61
N ALA A 160 -5.87 7.67 -14.15
CA ALA A 160 -4.91 6.97 -13.30
C ALA A 160 -4.47 5.68 -13.99
N TYR A 161 -3.17 5.43 -14.03
CA TYR A 161 -2.60 4.16 -14.46
C TYR A 161 -2.20 3.35 -13.25
N THR A 162 -2.75 2.14 -13.10
CA THR A 162 -2.41 1.23 -12.01
C THR A 162 -1.57 0.09 -12.55
N PHE A 163 -0.38 -0.06 -12.00
CA PHE A 163 0.56 -1.15 -12.26
C PHE A 163 0.57 -2.05 -11.03
N SER A 164 0.08 -3.28 -11.17
CA SER A 164 0.04 -4.25 -10.08
C SER A 164 1.12 -5.28 -10.30
N PHE A 165 2.00 -5.43 -9.32
CA PHE A 165 3.15 -6.31 -9.35
C PHE A 165 2.99 -7.46 -8.37
N ASN A 166 3.49 -8.63 -8.76
CA ASN A 166 3.66 -9.79 -7.90
C ASN A 166 5.12 -9.89 -7.44
N ARG A 167 5.31 -10.20 -6.16
CA ARG A 167 6.63 -10.54 -5.63
C ARG A 167 7.09 -11.88 -6.22
N GLN A 168 8.37 -11.96 -6.60
CA GLN A 168 9.04 -13.17 -7.08
C GLN A 168 9.85 -13.86 -5.98
#